data_AF-A0A3M2D9X1-F1
#
_entry.id   AF-A0A3M2D9X1-F1
#
_cell.length_a   1.000
_cell.length_b   1.000
_cell.length_c   1.000
_cell.angle_alpha   90.00
_cell.angle_beta   90.00
_cell.angle_gamma   90.00
#
_symmetry.space_group_name_H-M   'P 1'
#
loop_
_entity.id
_entity.type
_entity.pdbx_description
1 polymer ?
#
loop_
_entity_poly.entity_id
_entity_poly.type
_entity_poly.pdbx_seq_one_letter_code
_entity_poly.pdbx_strand_id
1 'polypeptide(L)'
;MKVLLTMRNRIACSAQSLIQLEPGMIQSVVGGQVYKLGNQYFSENRVRILEAEPSQVTAEVNGTFGVYSQLIKLRGGTLITKCSCPSTEQPFCRHCVAVLLQLFHDGMAKQSGTSLSEPASSAVTDPLKASESAGRASGDFHFREVTCFVDWMQGAVGYLGTPQSLPPAPDLPPGGVRSWIATLTELHQRLLQSEEDRIHAQNELQYAGTRIKDLELELNVARREMMEVQGACVGLQKELERCQDLLAEFDAVTKERDRLISTIKTMKDELQKKCAELDSLSLTIKTVSKAIHGILPS
;
A
#
# COMPACT_ATOMS: atom_id res chain seq x y z
N MET A 1 -2.17 -14.33 -19.68
CA MET A 1 -3.35 -14.23 -18.78
C MET A 1 -2.90 -13.55 -17.50
N LYS A 2 -3.21 -12.25 -17.30
CA LYS A 2 -2.90 -11.53 -16.05
C LYS A 2 -3.97 -11.89 -15.02
N VAL A 3 -3.59 -12.57 -13.95
CA VAL A 3 -4.45 -12.79 -12.80
C VAL A 3 -4.61 -11.44 -12.09
N LEU A 4 -5.72 -10.74 -12.35
CA LEU A 4 -6.15 -9.59 -11.56
C LEU A 4 -6.49 -10.08 -10.16
N LEU A 5 -5.55 -9.94 -9.22
CA LEU A 5 -5.78 -10.13 -7.79
C LEU A 5 -6.88 -9.15 -7.35
N THR A 6 -8.14 -9.61 -7.40
CA THR A 6 -9.30 -8.81 -7.01
C THR A 6 -9.55 -9.02 -5.54
N MET A 7 -9.26 -8.00 -4.73
CA MET A 7 -9.54 -8.03 -3.30
C MET A 7 -11.05 -8.03 -3.07
N ARG A 8 -11.51 -8.84 -2.10
CA ARG A 8 -12.93 -9.02 -1.75
C ARG A 8 -13.08 -8.80 -0.25
N ASN A 9 -13.69 -7.69 0.15
CA ASN A 9 -13.94 -7.41 1.56
C ASN A 9 -15.44 -7.48 1.85
N ARG A 10 -15.79 -7.90 3.08
CA ARG A 10 -17.18 -8.12 3.52
C ARG A 10 -17.38 -7.54 4.92
N ILE A 11 -18.44 -6.77 5.11
CA ILE A 11 -18.80 -6.19 6.41
C ILE A 11 -20.30 -6.37 6.63
N ALA A 12 -20.71 -6.71 7.85
CA ALA A 12 -22.11 -6.67 8.23
C ALA A 12 -22.64 -5.22 8.13
N CYS A 13 -23.81 -5.06 7.52
CA CYS A 13 -24.39 -3.76 7.20
C CYS A 13 -25.91 -3.83 7.39
N SER A 14 -26.45 -2.93 8.21
CA SER A 14 -27.90 -2.82 8.45
C SER A 14 -28.63 -2.00 7.39
N ALA A 15 -27.91 -1.37 6.46
CA ALA A 15 -28.52 -0.60 5.38
C ALA A 15 -29.31 -1.53 4.43
N GLN A 16 -30.39 -0.99 3.88
CA GLN A 16 -31.22 -1.65 2.86
C GLN A 16 -30.87 -1.16 1.45
N SER A 17 -30.26 0.02 1.34
CA SER A 17 -29.78 0.63 0.11
C SER A 17 -28.41 1.26 0.32
N LEU A 18 -27.57 1.26 -0.71
CA LEU A 18 -26.22 1.85 -0.67
C LEU A 18 -26.25 3.37 -0.44
N ILE A 19 -27.34 4.05 -0.80
CA ILE A 19 -27.52 5.50 -0.57
C ILE A 19 -27.71 5.82 0.92
N GLN A 20 -28.08 4.85 1.76
CA GLN A 20 -28.22 5.04 3.20
C GLN A 20 -26.88 5.03 3.94
N LEU A 21 -25.77 4.75 3.25
CA LEU A 21 -24.45 4.72 3.85
C LEU A 21 -23.91 6.15 3.98
N GLU A 22 -24.21 6.77 5.12
CA GLU A 22 -23.77 8.13 5.39
C GLU A 22 -22.24 8.24 5.50
N PRO A 23 -21.65 9.41 5.15
CA PRO A 23 -20.21 9.65 5.24
C PRO A 23 -19.63 9.32 6.63
N GLY A 24 -20.34 9.65 7.71
CA GLY A 24 -19.92 9.34 9.09
C GLY A 24 -19.87 7.84 9.38
N MET A 25 -20.81 7.06 8.84
CA MET A 25 -20.80 5.59 8.97
C MET A 25 -19.61 5.00 8.22
N ILE A 26 -19.34 5.48 7.01
CA ILE A 26 -18.20 5.02 6.20
C ILE A 26 -16.89 5.30 6.94
N GLN A 27 -16.72 6.52 7.49
CA GLN A 27 -15.53 6.91 8.24
C GLN A 27 -15.27 6.03 9.47
N SER A 28 -16.33 5.67 10.20
CA SER A 28 -16.22 4.82 11.41
C SER A 28 -15.68 3.42 11.13
N VAL A 29 -15.82 2.94 9.88
CA VAL A 29 -15.47 1.58 9.47
C VAL A 29 -14.07 1.49 8.85
N VAL A 30 -13.63 2.50 8.10
CA VAL A 30 -12.35 2.46 7.36
C VAL A 30 -11.17 3.11 8.06
N GLY A 31 -11.42 3.85 9.14
CA GLY A 31 -10.40 4.64 9.84
C GLY A 31 -10.09 5.97 9.15
N GLY A 32 -9.62 6.95 9.93
CA GLY A 32 -9.54 8.34 9.51
C GLY A 32 -8.62 8.61 8.31
N GLN A 33 -7.50 7.89 8.18
CA GLN A 33 -6.55 8.13 7.09
C GLN A 33 -7.08 7.65 5.73
N VAL A 34 -7.67 6.45 5.67
CA VAL A 34 -8.25 5.89 4.44
C VAL A 34 -9.46 6.72 4.02
N TYR A 35 -10.26 7.16 4.99
CA TYR A 35 -11.39 8.04 4.73
C TYR A 35 -10.96 9.39 4.12
N LYS A 36 -9.95 10.05 4.69
CA LYS A 36 -9.41 11.31 4.15
C LYS A 36 -8.94 11.16 2.70
N LEU A 37 -8.21 10.09 2.40
CA LEU A 37 -7.77 9.79 1.05
C LEU A 37 -8.95 9.49 0.11
N GLY A 38 -9.94 8.72 0.56
CA GLY A 38 -11.15 8.48 -0.24
C GLY A 38 -11.94 9.75 -0.52
N ASN A 39 -12.06 10.63 0.47
CA ASN A 39 -12.71 11.94 0.33
C ASN A 39 -11.95 12.85 -0.66
N GLN A 40 -10.61 12.81 -0.65
CA GLN A 40 -9.81 13.54 -1.63
C GLN A 40 -10.14 13.10 -3.07
N TYR A 41 -10.18 11.79 -3.32
CA TYR A 41 -10.52 11.23 -4.64
C TYR A 41 -11.94 11.60 -5.08
N PHE A 42 -12.89 11.62 -4.15
CA PHE A 42 -14.25 12.10 -4.39
C PHE A 42 -14.24 13.61 -4.75
N SER A 43 -13.58 14.45 -3.95
CA SER A 43 -13.54 15.91 -4.18
C SER A 43 -12.81 16.32 -5.46
N GLU A 44 -11.87 15.51 -5.94
CA GLU A 44 -11.15 15.70 -7.20
C GLU A 44 -11.97 15.21 -8.43
N ASN A 45 -13.24 14.78 -8.25
CA ASN A 45 -14.09 14.23 -9.31
C ASN A 45 -13.47 13.06 -10.07
N ARG A 46 -12.77 12.18 -9.35
CA ARG A 46 -12.04 11.03 -9.94
C ARG A 46 -12.88 9.76 -10.03
N VAL A 47 -14.16 9.83 -9.69
CA VAL A 47 -15.09 8.70 -9.66
C VAL A 47 -16.06 8.82 -10.82
N ARG A 48 -16.20 7.75 -11.59
CA ARG A 48 -17.21 7.62 -12.65
C ARG A 48 -18.11 6.44 -12.33
N ILE A 49 -19.37 6.71 -12.00
CA ILE A 49 -20.38 5.67 -11.81
C ILE A 49 -20.79 5.14 -13.19
N LEU A 50 -20.65 3.83 -13.39
CA LEU A 50 -21.07 3.16 -14.64
C LEU A 50 -22.53 2.70 -14.52
N GLU A 51 -22.84 2.03 -13.41
CA GLU A 51 -24.18 1.50 -13.10
C GLU A 51 -24.44 1.67 -11.61
N ALA A 52 -25.61 2.19 -11.25
CA ALA A 52 -26.03 2.33 -9.87
C ALA A 52 -27.46 1.79 -9.68
N GLU A 53 -27.55 0.75 -8.87
CA GLU A 53 -28.78 0.16 -8.35
C GLU A 53 -28.81 0.34 -6.82
N PRO A 54 -29.99 0.26 -6.17
CA PRO A 54 -30.10 0.39 -4.72
C PRO A 54 -29.18 -0.57 -3.94
N SER A 55 -28.98 -1.79 -4.43
CA SER A 55 -28.17 -2.82 -3.79
C SER A 55 -26.82 -3.09 -4.45
N GLN A 56 -26.48 -2.41 -5.55
CA GLN A 56 -25.25 -2.68 -6.30
C GLN A 56 -24.78 -1.43 -7.05
N VAL A 57 -23.48 -1.16 -7.02
CA VAL A 57 -22.87 -0.12 -7.86
C VAL A 57 -21.61 -0.66 -8.53
N THR A 58 -21.47 -0.34 -9.82
CA THR A 58 -20.27 -0.56 -10.62
C THR A 58 -19.71 0.81 -10.99
N ALA A 59 -18.43 1.03 -10.74
CA ALA A 59 -17.79 2.32 -10.96
C ALA A 59 -16.33 2.17 -11.40
N GLU A 60 -15.79 3.22 -12.00
CA GLU A 60 -14.36 3.37 -12.29
C GLU A 60 -13.81 4.53 -11.47
N VAL A 61 -12.62 4.35 -10.92
CA VAL A 61 -11.92 5.39 -10.17
C VAL A 61 -10.56 5.62 -10.79
N ASN A 62 -10.27 6.87 -11.16
CA ASN A 62 -8.97 7.28 -11.68
C ASN A 62 -7.97 7.30 -10.52
N GLY A 63 -7.23 6.21 -10.34
CA GLY A 63 -6.14 6.04 -9.38
C GLY A 63 -4.89 6.86 -9.69
N THR A 64 -3.94 6.95 -8.75
CA THR A 64 -2.61 7.53 -9.03
C THR A 64 -1.85 6.79 -10.14
N PHE A 65 -2.05 5.46 -10.25
CA PHE A 65 -1.30 4.59 -11.18
C PHE A 65 -2.16 4.04 -12.33
N GLY A 66 -3.40 4.52 -12.51
CA GLY A 66 -4.31 4.05 -13.55
C GLY A 66 -5.77 3.96 -13.09
N VAL A 67 -6.64 3.52 -14.00
CA VAL A 67 -8.08 3.39 -13.74
C VAL A 67 -8.39 2.07 -13.04
N TYR A 68 -9.13 2.13 -11.94
CA TYR A 68 -9.51 0.96 -11.15
C TYR A 68 -11.02 0.73 -11.16
N SER A 69 -11.44 -0.48 -11.55
CA SER A 69 -12.83 -0.89 -11.53
C SER A 69 -13.27 -1.32 -10.13
N GLN A 70 -14.47 -0.87 -9.77
CA GLN A 70 -15.12 -1.10 -8.48
C GLN A 70 -16.44 -1.82 -8.68
N LEU A 71 -16.71 -2.76 -7.79
CA LEU A 71 -18.02 -3.40 -7.67
C LEU A 71 -18.37 -3.49 -6.19
N ILE A 72 -19.40 -2.76 -5.78
CA ILE A 72 -19.91 -2.76 -4.41
C ILE A 72 -21.32 -3.34 -4.43
N LYS A 73 -21.59 -4.31 -3.55
CA LYS A 73 -22.89 -4.99 -3.46
C LYS A 73 -23.35 -5.06 -2.01
N LEU A 74 -24.63 -4.82 -1.80
CA LEU A 74 -25.32 -5.02 -0.55
C LEU A 74 -26.22 -6.25 -0.71
N ARG A 75 -25.89 -7.34 -0.02
CA ARG A 75 -26.67 -8.60 -0.07
C ARG A 75 -26.84 -9.19 1.33
N GLY A 76 -28.09 -9.44 1.73
CA GLY A 76 -28.41 -10.14 2.97
C GLY A 76 -27.77 -9.49 4.21
N GLY A 77 -27.83 -8.15 4.31
CA GLY A 77 -27.21 -7.41 5.40
C GLY A 77 -25.67 -7.46 5.40
N THR A 78 -25.03 -7.73 4.26
CA THR A 78 -23.59 -7.71 4.10
C THR A 78 -23.19 -6.79 2.95
N LEU A 79 -22.31 -5.83 3.23
CA LEU A 79 -21.68 -4.97 2.25
C LEU A 79 -20.40 -5.65 1.74
N ILE A 80 -20.38 -5.96 0.45
CA ILE A 80 -19.30 -6.65 -0.24
C ILE A 80 -18.67 -5.66 -1.22
N THR A 81 -17.37 -5.41 -1.09
CA THR A 81 -16.63 -4.54 -2.00
C THR A 81 -15.57 -5.32 -2.76
N LYS A 82 -15.43 -5.00 -4.05
CA LYS A 82 -14.36 -5.48 -4.92
C LYS A 82 -13.71 -4.32 -5.63
N CYS A 83 -12.40 -4.27 -5.54
CA CYS A 83 -11.57 -3.25 -6.14
C CYS A 83 -10.47 -3.94 -6.95
N SER A 84 -10.17 -3.44 -8.15
CA SER A 84 -9.02 -3.91 -8.94
C SER A 84 -7.68 -3.30 -8.50
N CYS A 85 -7.67 -2.41 -7.51
CA CYS A 85 -6.44 -1.75 -7.05
C CYS A 85 -5.57 -2.71 -6.21
N PRO A 86 -4.23 -2.54 -6.23
CA PRO A 86 -3.30 -3.37 -5.47
C PRO A 86 -3.21 -3.03 -3.97
N SER A 87 -4.08 -2.16 -3.46
CA SER A 87 -4.04 -1.70 -2.06
C SER A 87 -4.32 -2.83 -1.07
N THR A 88 -3.59 -2.84 0.04
CA THR A 88 -3.78 -3.75 1.18
C THR A 88 -4.71 -3.18 2.26
N GLU A 89 -5.34 -2.02 2.00
CA GLU A 89 -6.27 -1.37 2.93
C GLU A 89 -7.47 -2.25 3.29
N GLN A 90 -7.80 -2.27 4.58
CA GLN A 90 -8.92 -3.00 5.15
C GLN A 90 -9.71 -2.07 6.07
N PRO A 91 -11.04 -2.23 6.15
CA PRO A 91 -11.86 -3.18 5.40
C PRO A 91 -12.27 -2.67 4.01
N PHE A 92 -12.08 -1.39 3.68
CA PHE A 92 -12.26 -0.85 2.33
C PHE A 92 -11.04 -0.05 1.93
N CYS A 93 -10.70 -0.08 0.63
CA CYS A 93 -9.69 0.82 0.12
C CYS A 93 -10.25 2.22 -0.10
N ARG A 94 -9.36 3.20 -0.23
CA ARG A 94 -9.72 4.60 -0.52
C ARG A 94 -10.61 4.77 -1.76
N HIS A 95 -10.46 3.91 -2.78
CA HIS A 95 -11.30 3.96 -3.98
C HIS A 95 -12.75 3.53 -3.70
N CYS A 96 -12.94 2.48 -2.89
CA CYS A 96 -14.29 2.06 -2.45
C CYS A 96 -14.97 3.17 -1.65
N VAL A 97 -14.21 3.85 -0.78
CA VAL A 97 -14.72 5.01 -0.02
C VAL A 97 -15.17 6.12 -0.95
N ALA A 98 -14.35 6.48 -1.94
CA ALA A 98 -14.69 7.53 -2.92
C ALA A 98 -15.99 7.22 -3.68
N VAL A 99 -16.20 5.96 -4.09
CA VAL A 99 -17.43 5.52 -4.76
C VAL A 99 -18.65 5.63 -3.84
N LEU A 100 -18.53 5.21 -2.58
CA LEU A 100 -19.64 5.31 -1.63
C LEU A 100 -20.02 6.78 -1.35
N LEU A 101 -19.03 7.67 -1.23
CA LEU A 101 -19.26 9.10 -1.07
C LEU A 101 -19.94 9.72 -2.30
N GLN A 102 -19.49 9.36 -3.50
CA GLN A 102 -20.12 9.79 -4.75
C GLN A 102 -21.59 9.34 -4.81
N LEU A 103 -21.85 8.08 -4.48
CA LEU A 103 -23.20 7.54 -4.52
C LEU A 103 -24.14 8.19 -3.50
N PHE A 104 -23.63 8.48 -2.30
CA PHE A 104 -24.38 9.23 -1.29
C PHE A 104 -24.70 10.64 -1.78
N HIS A 105 -23.71 11.34 -2.35
CA HIS A 105 -23.89 12.69 -2.90
C HIS A 105 -24.91 12.72 -4.04
N ASP A 106 -24.80 11.81 -5.01
CA ASP A 106 -25.72 11.68 -6.14
C ASP A 106 -27.15 11.32 -5.67
N GLY A 107 -27.24 10.50 -4.61
CA GLY A 107 -28.52 10.13 -3.98
C GLY A 107 -29.19 11.31 -3.28
N MET A 108 -28.43 12.15 -2.57
CA MET A 108 -28.94 13.36 -1.93
C MET A 108 -29.34 14.43 -2.96
N ALA A 109 -28.58 14.58 -4.04
CA ALA A 109 -28.92 15.49 -5.13
C ALA A 109 -30.25 15.10 -5.82
N LYS A 110 -30.55 13.80 -5.92
CA LYS A 110 -31.83 13.29 -6.45
C LYS A 110 -33.01 13.41 -5.47
N GLN A 111 -32.76 13.43 -4.16
CA GLN A 111 -33.83 13.52 -3.13
C GLN A 111 -34.24 14.96 -2.80
N SER A 112 -33.33 15.93 -2.93
CA SER A 112 -33.62 17.36 -2.74
C SER A 112 -34.34 18.02 -3.93
N GLY A 113 -34.66 17.24 -4.97
CA GLY A 113 -35.36 17.68 -6.18
C GLY A 113 -36.88 17.53 -6.12
N THR A 114 -37.56 18.20 -5.20
CA THR A 114 -38.96 18.63 -5.40
C THR A 114 -39.01 20.15 -5.38
N SER A 115 -38.42 20.78 -6.39
CA SER A 115 -38.90 22.00 -7.04
C SER A 115 -37.89 22.45 -8.09
N LEU A 116 -38.39 22.54 -9.32
CA LEU A 116 -37.83 23.22 -10.50
C LEU A 116 -36.79 22.47 -11.35
N SER A 117 -37.30 22.08 -12.52
CA SER A 117 -36.66 21.81 -13.80
C SER A 117 -35.79 20.56 -13.95
N GLU A 118 -36.41 19.56 -14.57
CA GLU A 118 -35.78 18.52 -15.38
C GLU A 118 -34.77 19.10 -16.38
N PRO A 119 -33.71 18.34 -16.68
CA PRO A 119 -33.35 18.08 -18.07
C PRO A 119 -33.65 16.62 -18.35
N ALA A 120 -34.71 16.40 -19.12
CA ALA A 120 -35.01 15.11 -19.69
C ALA A 120 -33.89 14.67 -20.63
N SER A 121 -33.49 13.41 -20.45
CA SER A 121 -32.83 12.53 -21.41
C SER A 121 -33.16 12.83 -22.87
N SER A 122 -32.17 12.77 -23.77
CA SER A 122 -32.40 12.17 -25.09
C SER A 122 -31.11 11.55 -25.63
N ALA A 123 -31.13 10.23 -25.76
CA ALA A 123 -30.22 9.50 -26.62
C ALA A 123 -30.53 9.80 -28.10
N VAL A 124 -29.45 9.96 -28.86
CA VAL A 124 -29.21 9.64 -30.27
C VAL A 124 -30.43 9.15 -31.08
N THR A 125 -30.85 9.94 -32.08
CA THR A 125 -30.95 9.59 -33.52
C THR A 125 -31.36 10.81 -34.35
N ASP A 126 -30.78 10.97 -35.54
CA ASP A 126 -31.10 11.97 -36.59
C ASP A 126 -32.61 12.13 -36.83
N PRO A 127 -33.16 13.34 -37.06
CA PRO A 127 -33.23 13.86 -38.44
C PRO A 127 -33.27 15.40 -38.63
N LEU A 128 -32.76 15.80 -39.80
CA LEU A 128 -33.19 16.89 -40.69
C LEU A 128 -34.49 17.67 -40.33
N LYS A 129 -34.35 19.01 -40.39
CA LYS A 129 -35.37 20.10 -40.38
C LYS A 129 -36.06 20.36 -39.04
N ALA A 130 -36.09 21.57 -38.48
CA ALA A 130 -35.68 22.88 -38.96
C ALA A 130 -35.42 23.79 -37.74
N SER A 131 -34.23 24.37 -37.68
CA SER A 131 -34.05 25.72 -37.16
C SER A 131 -33.34 26.49 -38.26
N GLU A 132 -34.16 27.15 -39.07
CA GLU A 132 -33.77 28.24 -39.94
C GLU A 132 -33.30 29.41 -39.06
N SER A 133 -32.07 29.31 -38.59
CA SER A 133 -31.17 30.44 -38.47
C SER A 133 -29.74 29.94 -38.47
N ALA A 134 -29.42 29.09 -39.46
CA ALA A 134 -28.13 29.21 -40.10
C ALA A 134 -28.09 30.63 -40.67
N GLY A 135 -27.61 31.57 -39.85
CA GLY A 135 -27.00 32.78 -40.35
C GLY A 135 -25.86 32.31 -41.22
N ARG A 136 -26.16 32.11 -42.51
CA ARG A 136 -25.18 32.07 -43.57
C ARG A 136 -24.25 33.22 -43.25
N ALA A 137 -23.03 32.92 -42.80
CA ALA A 137 -21.92 33.83 -42.99
C ALA A 137 -21.65 33.83 -44.50
N SER A 138 -22.61 34.39 -45.26
CA SER A 138 -22.38 34.95 -46.57
C SER A 138 -21.60 36.21 -46.28
N GLY A 139 -20.32 36.03 -45.95
CA GLY A 139 -19.42 37.12 -45.68
C GLY A 139 -19.20 37.84 -46.99
N ASP A 140 -19.81 39.01 -47.14
CA ASP A 140 -19.14 40.09 -47.86
C ASP A 140 -17.92 40.45 -47.01
N PHE A 141 -16.86 39.65 -47.13
CA PHE A 141 -15.58 39.96 -46.56
C PHE A 141 -15.07 41.19 -47.31
N HIS A 142 -14.85 42.28 -46.59
CA HIS A 142 -14.18 43.41 -47.18
C HIS A 142 -12.77 42.95 -47.56
N PHE A 143 -12.42 42.94 -48.85
CA PHE A 143 -11.15 42.43 -49.37
C PHE A 143 -9.93 42.90 -48.54
N ARG A 144 -9.98 44.14 -48.06
CA ARG A 144 -9.02 44.75 -47.16
C ARG A 144 -8.82 44.02 -45.82
N GLU A 145 -9.86 43.46 -45.20
CA GLU A 145 -9.73 42.67 -43.96
C GLU A 145 -8.97 41.37 -44.22
N VAL A 146 -9.26 40.71 -45.35
CA VAL A 146 -8.58 39.47 -45.77
C VAL A 146 -7.12 39.75 -46.11
N THR A 147 -6.82 40.85 -46.81
CA THR A 147 -5.43 41.26 -47.09
C THR A 147 -4.66 41.55 -45.80
N CYS A 148 -5.23 42.32 -44.86
CA CYS A 148 -4.59 42.57 -43.56
C CYS A 148 -4.33 41.28 -42.76
N PHE A 149 -5.22 40.30 -42.85
CA PHE A 149 -5.02 38.99 -42.23
C PHE A 149 -3.90 38.19 -42.89
N VAL A 150 -3.80 38.20 -44.22
CA VAL A 150 -2.72 37.53 -44.95
C VAL A 150 -1.38 38.16 -44.60
N ASP A 151 -1.28 39.49 -44.53
CA ASP A 151 -0.05 40.18 -44.14
C ASP A 151 0.35 39.85 -42.69
N TRP A 152 -0.62 39.85 -41.77
CA TRP A 152 -0.39 39.42 -40.39
C TRP A 152 0.03 37.96 -40.30
N MET A 153 -0.60 37.07 -41.07
CA MET A 153 -0.26 35.65 -41.10
C MET A 153 1.15 35.41 -41.64
N GLN A 154 1.57 36.14 -42.68
CA GLN A 154 2.94 36.05 -43.20
C GLN A 154 3.97 36.47 -42.15
N GLY A 155 3.66 37.50 -41.35
CA GLY A 155 4.45 37.84 -40.17
C GLY A 155 4.45 36.75 -39.12
N ALA A 156 3.27 36.21 -38.78
CA ALA A 156 3.08 35.17 -37.78
C ALA A 156 3.80 33.85 -38.11
N VAL A 157 3.85 33.46 -39.38
CA VAL A 157 4.55 32.26 -39.85
C VAL A 157 6.05 32.34 -39.54
N GLY A 158 6.64 33.54 -39.55
CA GLY A 158 8.04 33.75 -39.16
C GLY A 158 8.33 33.46 -37.67
N TYR A 159 7.31 33.45 -36.82
CA TYR A 159 7.43 33.14 -35.39
C TYR A 159 7.12 31.67 -35.06
N LEU A 160 6.57 30.91 -36.01
CA LEU A 160 6.26 29.49 -35.80
C LEU A 160 7.56 28.70 -35.55
N GLY A 161 7.59 27.98 -34.43
CA GLY A 161 8.77 27.22 -33.98
C GLY A 161 9.74 28.00 -33.09
N THR A 162 9.45 29.26 -32.77
CA THR A 162 10.16 30.02 -31.74
C THR A 162 9.29 30.15 -30.48
N PRO A 163 9.87 30.27 -29.28
CA PRO A 163 9.11 30.43 -28.03
C PRO A 163 8.47 31.83 -27.90
N GLN A 164 8.49 32.65 -28.94
CA GLN A 164 7.93 34.00 -28.94
C GLN A 164 6.43 33.96 -29.28
N SER A 165 5.68 34.89 -28.67
CA SER A 165 4.27 35.09 -28.98
C SER A 165 4.08 35.64 -30.38
N LEU A 166 2.96 35.28 -31.02
CA LEU A 166 2.57 35.80 -32.34
C LEU A 166 2.55 37.35 -32.36
N PRO A 167 2.74 37.97 -33.54
CA PRO A 167 2.69 39.41 -33.69
C PRO A 167 1.32 39.98 -33.26
N PRO A 168 1.28 41.22 -32.73
CA PRO A 168 0.06 41.83 -32.24
C PRO A 168 -1.03 41.86 -33.31
N ALA A 169 -2.27 41.59 -32.91
CA ALA A 169 -3.39 41.55 -33.83
C ALA A 169 -3.60 42.94 -34.48
N PRO A 170 -3.85 43.02 -35.80
CA PRO A 170 -4.16 44.28 -36.46
C PRO A 170 -5.52 44.82 -35.99
N ASP A 171 -5.66 46.15 -35.97
CA ASP A 171 -6.91 46.85 -35.65
C ASP A 171 -7.94 46.64 -36.78
N LEU A 172 -8.66 45.53 -36.68
CA LEU A 172 -9.75 45.16 -37.58
C LEU A 172 -11.12 45.37 -36.90
N PRO A 173 -12.16 45.77 -37.65
CA PRO A 173 -13.51 45.84 -37.12
C PRO A 173 -13.99 44.45 -36.64
N PRO A 174 -14.98 44.40 -35.73
CA PRO A 174 -15.54 43.13 -35.27
C PRO A 174 -16.15 42.37 -36.47
N GLY A 175 -15.56 41.21 -36.79
CA GLY A 175 -15.93 40.41 -37.95
C GLY A 175 -15.26 39.04 -37.95
N GLY A 176 -15.53 38.24 -38.98
CA GLY A 176 -15.04 36.86 -39.09
C GLY A 176 -13.51 36.76 -39.07
N VAL A 177 -12.81 37.68 -39.73
CA VAL A 177 -11.35 37.70 -39.78
C VAL A 177 -10.73 37.94 -38.41
N ARG A 178 -11.27 38.87 -37.61
CA ARG A 178 -10.81 39.13 -36.24
C ARG A 178 -11.01 37.89 -35.34
N SER A 179 -12.11 37.15 -35.54
CA SER A 179 -12.36 35.90 -34.80
C SER A 179 -11.34 34.81 -35.15
N TRP A 180 -10.87 34.75 -36.40
CA TRP A 180 -9.82 33.81 -36.81
C TRP A 180 -8.48 34.14 -36.18
N ILE A 181 -8.09 35.43 -36.17
CA ILE A 181 -6.86 35.89 -35.51
C ILE A 181 -6.91 35.53 -34.02
N ALA A 182 -8.01 35.84 -33.33
CA ALA A 182 -8.18 35.49 -31.92
C ALA A 182 -8.10 33.98 -31.66
N THR A 183 -8.72 33.16 -32.52
CA THR A 183 -8.67 31.70 -32.39
C THR A 183 -7.25 31.17 -32.62
N LEU A 184 -6.52 31.71 -33.59
CA LEU A 184 -5.13 31.32 -33.86
C LEU A 184 -4.19 31.72 -32.72
N THR A 185 -4.37 32.91 -32.14
CA THR A 185 -3.62 33.34 -30.96
C THR A 185 -3.88 32.45 -29.75
N GLU A 186 -5.14 32.10 -29.49
CA GLU A 186 -5.51 31.17 -28.41
C GLU A 186 -4.89 29.77 -28.61
N LEU A 187 -4.93 29.25 -29.85
CA LEU A 187 -4.32 27.97 -30.17
C LEU A 187 -2.80 27.98 -29.99
N HIS A 188 -2.11 29.06 -30.39
CA HIS A 188 -0.67 29.23 -30.18
C HIS A 188 -0.32 29.32 -28.69
N GLN A 189 -1.10 30.05 -27.90
CA GLN A 189 -0.91 30.14 -26.45
C GLN A 189 -1.05 28.77 -25.79
N ARG A 190 -2.06 27.99 -26.19
CA ARG A 190 -2.26 26.62 -25.70
C ARG A 190 -1.14 25.67 -26.11
N LEU A 191 -0.57 25.85 -27.30
CA LEU A 191 0.59 25.08 -27.75
C LEU A 191 1.80 25.35 -26.85
N LEU A 192 2.14 26.63 -26.61
CA LEU A 192 3.25 27.02 -25.75
C LEU A 192 3.07 26.48 -24.32
N GLN A 193 1.87 26.64 -23.74
CA GLN A 193 1.57 26.09 -22.42
C GLN A 193 1.73 24.56 -22.39
N SER A 194 1.22 23.88 -23.41
CA SER A 194 1.35 22.42 -23.51
C SER A 194 2.81 21.97 -23.64
N GLU A 195 3.67 22.73 -24.31
CA GLU A 195 5.09 22.44 -24.41
C GLU A 195 5.81 22.62 -23.07
N GLU A 196 5.49 23.70 -22.35
CA GLU A 196 6.01 23.95 -20.99
C GLU A 196 5.58 22.85 -20.02
N ASP A 197 4.29 22.50 -19.99
CA ASP A 197 3.74 21.43 -19.16
C ASP A 197 4.41 20.09 -19.48
N ARG A 198 4.66 19.81 -20.76
CA ARG A 198 5.36 18.59 -21.21
C ARG A 198 6.81 18.56 -20.72
N ILE A 199 7.54 19.68 -20.82
CA ILE A 199 8.92 19.78 -20.34
C ILE A 199 8.96 19.61 -18.81
N HIS A 200 8.04 20.26 -18.09
CA HIS A 200 7.92 20.13 -16.64
C HIS A 200 7.65 18.67 -16.23
N ALA A 201 6.66 18.02 -16.84
CA ALA A 201 6.34 16.62 -16.58
C ALA A 201 7.52 15.68 -16.90
N GLN A 202 8.28 15.97 -17.96
CA GLN A 202 9.46 15.20 -18.31
C GLN A 202 10.58 15.34 -17.25
N ASN A 203 10.80 16.54 -16.73
CA ASN A 203 11.75 16.78 -15.65
C ASN A 203 11.35 16.07 -14.36
N GLU A 204 10.07 16.14 -13.98
CA GLU A 204 9.53 15.44 -12.81
C GLU A 204 9.68 13.92 -12.93
N LEU A 205 9.41 13.36 -14.12
CA LEU A 205 9.61 11.93 -14.37
C LEU A 205 11.09 11.54 -14.24
N GLN A 206 11.99 12.37 -14.76
CA GLN A 206 13.43 12.13 -14.67
C GLN A 206 13.90 12.18 -13.21
N TYR A 207 13.44 13.18 -12.44
CA TYR A 207 13.74 13.31 -11.02
C TYR A 207 13.17 12.14 -10.18
N ALA A 208 11.93 11.74 -10.44
CA ALA A 208 11.34 10.57 -9.81
C ALA A 208 12.14 9.29 -10.16
N GLY A 209 12.58 9.17 -11.41
CA GLY A 209 13.43 8.07 -11.87
C GLY A 209 14.79 8.00 -11.19
N THR A 210 15.46 9.13 -10.98
CA THR A 210 16.72 9.15 -10.20
C THR A 210 16.48 8.78 -8.74
N ARG A 211 15.42 9.32 -8.13
CA ARG A 211 15.09 9.03 -6.73
C ARG A 211 14.73 7.56 -6.49
N ILE A 212 14.06 6.90 -7.44
CA ILE A 212 13.79 5.46 -7.35
C ILE A 212 15.10 4.67 -7.36
N LYS A 213 16.05 5.00 -8.24
CA LYS A 213 17.36 4.33 -8.31
C LYS A 213 18.15 4.49 -7.00
N ASP A 214 18.12 5.68 -6.41
CA ASP A 214 18.79 5.95 -5.13
C ASP A 214 18.18 5.11 -4.00
N LEU A 215 16.84 5.07 -3.92
CA LEU A 215 16.14 4.24 -2.93
C LEU A 215 16.38 2.74 -3.15
N GLU A 216 16.46 2.28 -4.39
CA GLU A 216 16.82 0.90 -4.71
C GLU A 216 18.24 0.56 -4.24
N LEU A 217 19.19 1.48 -4.40
CA LEU A 217 20.55 1.31 -3.92
C LEU A 217 20.59 1.22 -2.39
N GLU A 218 19.93 2.15 -1.70
CA GLU A 218 19.83 2.15 -0.23
C GLU A 218 19.19 0.87 0.30
N LEU A 219 18.10 0.41 -0.33
CA LEU A 219 17.43 -0.84 0.05
C LEU A 219 18.35 -2.05 -0.10
N ASN A 220 19.17 -2.09 -1.16
CA ASN A 220 20.12 -3.17 -1.38
C ASN A 220 21.28 -3.15 -0.38
N VAL A 221 21.73 -1.97 0.06
CA VAL A 221 22.72 -1.82 1.14
C VAL A 221 22.14 -2.33 2.44
N ALA A 222 20.97 -1.83 2.87
CA ALA A 222 20.31 -2.26 4.09
C ALA A 222 20.02 -3.76 4.12
N ARG A 223 19.65 -4.35 2.97
CA ARG A 223 19.48 -5.80 2.85
C ARG A 223 20.77 -6.57 3.12
N ARG A 224 21.90 -6.12 2.59
CA ARG A 224 23.20 -6.78 2.81
C ARG A 224 23.61 -6.71 4.27
N GLU A 225 23.46 -5.56 4.90
CA GLU A 225 23.74 -5.38 6.33
C GLU A 225 22.85 -6.28 7.19
N MET A 226 21.55 -6.37 6.88
CA MET A 226 20.64 -7.28 7.57
C MET A 226 21.09 -8.75 7.43
N MET A 227 21.50 -9.18 6.23
CA MET A 227 21.99 -10.55 6.00
C MET A 227 23.28 -10.84 6.78
N GLU A 228 24.18 -9.87 6.89
CA GLU A 228 25.42 -9.99 7.67
C GLU A 228 25.11 -10.15 9.17
N VAL A 229 24.25 -9.28 9.72
CA VAL A 229 23.79 -9.39 11.11
C VAL A 229 23.08 -10.70 11.36
N GLN A 230 22.20 -11.14 10.44
CA GLN A 230 21.52 -12.42 10.55
C GLN A 230 22.51 -13.60 10.56
N GLY A 231 23.54 -13.55 9.71
CA GLY A 231 24.63 -14.53 9.72
C GLY A 231 25.37 -14.58 11.05
N ALA A 232 25.69 -13.42 11.62
CA ALA A 232 26.33 -13.32 12.93
C ALA A 232 25.44 -13.87 14.06
N CYS A 233 24.13 -13.56 14.05
CA CYS A 233 23.17 -14.11 15.02
C CYS A 233 23.08 -15.63 14.95
N VAL A 234 23.02 -16.21 13.75
CA VAL A 234 23.02 -17.67 13.56
C VAL A 234 24.33 -18.28 14.06
N GLY A 235 25.47 -17.62 13.83
CA GLY A 235 26.76 -18.04 14.37
C GLY A 235 26.77 -18.07 15.91
N LEU A 236 26.32 -16.99 16.55
CA LEU A 236 26.21 -16.90 18.01
C LEU A 236 25.25 -17.94 18.59
N GLN A 237 24.14 -18.23 17.91
CA GLN A 237 23.19 -19.25 18.35
C GLN A 237 23.83 -20.65 18.38
N LYS A 238 24.63 -21.00 17.37
CA LYS A 238 25.39 -22.27 17.36
C LYS A 238 26.41 -22.36 18.48
N GLU A 239 27.12 -21.26 18.77
CA GLU A 239 28.06 -21.23 19.90
C GLU A 239 27.34 -21.36 21.25
N LEU A 240 26.13 -20.80 21.39
CA LEU A 240 25.32 -20.97 22.57
C LEU A 240 24.89 -22.43 22.76
N GLU A 241 24.40 -23.07 21.69
CA GLU A 241 24.05 -24.50 21.69
C GLU A 241 25.27 -25.36 22.07
N ARG A 242 26.44 -25.09 21.48
CA ARG A 242 27.69 -25.77 21.84
C ARG A 242 28.06 -25.59 23.33
N CYS A 243 27.88 -24.39 23.87
CA CYS A 243 28.11 -24.14 25.30
C CYS A 243 27.13 -24.91 26.19
N GLN A 244 25.86 -25.03 25.78
CA GLN A 244 24.85 -25.81 26.50
C GLN A 244 25.21 -27.30 26.52
N ASP A 245 25.66 -27.85 25.41
CA ASP A 245 26.10 -29.25 25.32
C ASP A 245 27.30 -29.52 26.25
N LEU A 246 28.29 -28.63 26.27
CA LEU A 246 29.45 -28.74 27.17
C LEU A 246 29.04 -28.66 28.65
N LEU A 247 28.06 -27.81 28.99
CA LEU A 247 27.54 -27.74 30.36
C LEU A 247 26.81 -29.04 30.75
N ALA A 248 26.07 -29.65 29.83
CA ALA A 248 25.42 -30.95 30.07
C ALA A 248 26.46 -32.07 30.29
N GLU A 249 27.56 -32.07 29.52
CA GLU A 249 28.66 -32.99 29.72
C GLU A 249 29.33 -32.80 31.09
N PHE A 250 29.57 -31.55 31.50
CA PHE A 250 30.13 -31.25 32.82
C PHE A 250 29.21 -31.71 33.98
N ASP A 251 27.89 -31.57 33.83
CA ASP A 251 26.92 -32.09 34.79
C ASP A 251 26.99 -33.63 34.88
N ALA A 252 27.15 -34.33 33.77
CA ALA A 252 27.34 -35.79 33.75
C ALA A 252 28.63 -36.21 34.47
N VAL A 253 29.74 -35.51 34.23
CA VAL A 253 31.02 -35.76 34.93
C VAL A 253 30.88 -35.50 36.44
N THR A 254 30.15 -34.45 36.81
CA THR A 254 29.88 -34.11 38.22
C THR A 254 29.08 -35.22 38.91
N LYS A 255 28.08 -35.79 38.25
CA LYS A 255 27.31 -36.94 38.74
C LYS A 255 28.17 -38.18 38.92
N GLU A 256 29.07 -38.48 37.97
CA GLU A 256 29.97 -39.64 38.10
C GLU A 256 30.97 -39.44 39.25
N ARG A 257 31.51 -38.23 39.41
CA ARG A 257 32.34 -37.88 40.56
C ARG A 257 31.62 -38.16 41.87
N ASP A 258 30.37 -37.73 42.00
CA ASP A 258 29.58 -37.91 43.24
C ASP A 258 29.30 -39.39 43.53
N ARG A 259 29.05 -40.18 42.48
CA ARG A 259 28.93 -41.65 42.56
C ARG A 259 30.23 -42.32 43.01
N LEU A 260 31.38 -41.88 42.50
CA LEU A 260 32.68 -42.38 42.93
C LEU A 260 32.95 -42.01 44.39
N ILE A 261 32.65 -40.78 44.80
CA ILE A 261 32.76 -40.33 46.19
C ILE A 261 31.91 -41.20 47.12
N SER A 262 30.66 -41.51 46.75
CA SER A 262 29.81 -42.38 47.57
C SER A 262 30.39 -43.80 47.68
N THR A 263 30.92 -44.34 46.59
CA THR A 263 31.54 -45.67 46.57
C THR A 263 32.77 -45.73 47.48
N ILE A 264 33.65 -44.72 47.41
CA ILE A 264 34.84 -44.60 48.27
C ILE A 264 34.42 -44.51 49.74
N LYS A 265 33.36 -43.76 50.07
CA LYS A 265 32.84 -43.71 51.44
C LYS A 265 32.39 -45.08 51.93
N THR A 266 31.63 -45.83 51.13
CA THR A 266 31.20 -47.19 51.48
C THR A 266 32.39 -48.13 51.69
N MET A 267 33.39 -48.12 50.80
CA MET A 267 34.61 -48.92 50.95
C MET A 267 35.39 -48.54 52.20
N LYS A 268 35.48 -47.25 52.52
CA LYS A 268 36.11 -46.76 53.76
C LYS A 268 35.39 -47.30 55.00
N ASP A 269 34.07 -47.22 55.03
CA ASP A 269 33.27 -47.68 56.19
C ASP A 269 33.41 -49.19 56.38
N GLU A 270 33.44 -49.96 55.28
CA GLU A 270 33.68 -51.41 55.32
C GLU A 270 35.09 -51.76 55.81
N LEU A 271 36.11 -51.03 55.35
CA LEU A 271 37.49 -51.20 55.81
C LEU A 271 37.63 -50.87 57.30
N GLN A 272 36.97 -49.81 57.77
CA GLN A 272 36.94 -49.45 59.20
C GLN A 272 36.28 -50.55 60.04
N LYS A 273 35.18 -51.14 59.56
CA LYS A 273 34.55 -52.30 60.20
C LYS A 273 35.49 -53.49 60.28
N LYS A 274 36.20 -53.81 59.19
CA LYS A 274 37.17 -54.91 59.14
C LYS A 274 38.36 -54.68 60.06
N CYS A 275 38.87 -53.45 60.18
CA CYS A 275 39.87 -53.11 61.18
C CYS A 275 39.37 -53.37 62.61
N ALA A 276 38.14 -52.96 62.94
CA ALA A 276 37.56 -53.22 64.26
C ALA A 276 37.40 -54.73 64.56
N GLU A 277 37.00 -55.53 63.56
CA GLU A 277 36.94 -57.00 63.67
C GLU A 277 38.33 -57.61 63.92
N LEU A 278 39.36 -57.14 63.21
CA LEU A 278 40.76 -57.57 63.41
C LEU A 278 41.30 -57.18 64.79
N ASP A 279 40.99 -55.97 65.27
CA ASP A 279 41.37 -55.53 66.61
C ASP A 279 40.73 -56.41 67.68
N SER A 280 39.46 -56.78 67.51
CA SER A 280 38.76 -57.73 68.38
C SER A 280 39.43 -59.12 68.36
N LEU A 281 39.75 -59.66 67.18
CA LEU A 281 40.47 -60.93 67.03
C LEU A 281 41.84 -60.89 67.71
N SER A 282 42.61 -59.81 67.50
CA SER A 282 43.90 -59.58 68.17
C SER A 282 43.75 -59.61 69.70
N LEU A 283 42.69 -58.99 70.22
CA LEU A 283 42.37 -59.01 71.65
C LEU A 283 42.04 -60.43 72.13
N THR A 284 41.21 -61.18 71.40
CA THR A 284 40.90 -62.58 71.75
C THR A 284 42.14 -63.48 71.73
N ILE A 285 43.02 -63.36 70.72
CA ILE A 285 44.29 -64.10 70.64
C ILE A 285 45.20 -63.78 71.82
N LYS A 286 45.34 -62.51 72.20
CA LYS A 286 46.10 -62.11 73.39
C LYS A 286 45.52 -62.76 74.66
N THR A 287 44.21 -62.89 74.74
CA THR A 287 43.51 -63.51 75.88
C THR A 287 43.76 -65.02 75.92
N VAL A 288 43.66 -65.71 74.78
CA VAL A 288 43.97 -67.14 74.65
C VAL A 288 45.43 -67.42 74.94
N SER A 289 46.35 -66.61 74.41
CA SER A 289 47.79 -66.73 74.67
C SER A 289 48.10 -66.61 76.17
N LYS A 290 47.49 -65.64 76.87
CA LYS A 290 47.56 -65.53 78.33
C LYS A 290 47.00 -66.77 79.03
N ALA A 291 45.87 -67.32 78.57
CA ALA A 291 45.27 -68.52 79.15
C ALA A 291 46.18 -69.76 78.99
N ILE A 292 46.79 -69.95 77.82
CA ILE A 292 47.74 -71.04 77.57
C ILE A 292 48.99 -70.91 78.44
N HIS A 293 49.55 -69.70 78.58
CA HIS A 293 50.67 -69.45 79.50
C HIS A 293 50.33 -69.72 80.97
N GLY A 294 49.05 -69.69 81.35
CA GLY A 294 48.60 -70.07 82.70
C GLY A 294 48.41 -71.56 82.92
N ILE A 295 48.42 -72.38 81.85
CA ILE A 295 48.13 -73.83 81.91
C ILE A 295 49.41 -74.68 81.71
N LEU A 296 50.45 -74.16 81.06
CA LEU A 296 51.76 -74.84 81.05
C LEU A 296 52.54 -74.54 82.35
N PRO A 297 52.95 -75.56 83.13
CA PRO A 297 53.94 -75.38 84.19
C PRO A 297 55.32 -75.10 83.56
N SER A 298 56.10 -74.27 84.24
CA SER A 298 57.46 -73.85 83.87
C SER A 298 58.42 -75.02 83.61
#